data_AF-A0A3Q2CY77-F1
#
_entry.id   AF-A0A3Q2CY77-F1
#
_cell.length_a   1.000
_cell.length_b   1.000
_cell.length_c   1.000
_cell.angle_alpha   90.00
_cell.angle_beta   90.00
_cell.angle_gamma   90.00
#
_symmetry.space_group_name_H-M   'P 1'
#
loop_
_entity.id
_entity.type
_entity.pdbx_description
1 polymer ?
#
loop_
_entity_poly.entity_id
_entity_poly.type
_entity_poly.pdbx_seq_one_letter_code
_entity_poly.pdbx_strand_id
1 'polypeptide(L)'
;YVTFTPKAAGVLSSTTATSAIASLSPGGVLMQTVGQQSINQMVPTDIQGELKHLYIAAGELLRHFWSCFPVNTPFLEEKVTKMKTNLERFQMTKLRPFQEKIQRQYLSTNVSHLEDMFQTAYNKFHIWQTRRMMRKT
;
A
#
# COMPACT_ATOMS: atom_id res chain seq x y z
N TYR A 1 -46.96 -24.49 -13.65
CA TYR A 1 -45.79 -24.05 -14.42
C TYR A 1 -46.07 -22.68 -14.99
N VAL A 2 -45.33 -21.65 -14.57
CA VAL A 2 -45.47 -20.30 -15.14
C VAL A 2 -44.61 -20.25 -16.39
N THR A 3 -45.24 -20.23 -17.55
CA THR A 3 -44.58 -20.10 -18.86
C THR A 3 -44.14 -18.64 -19.04
N PHE A 4 -42.83 -18.40 -18.92
CA PHE A 4 -42.24 -17.11 -19.26
C PHE A 4 -42.27 -16.92 -20.79
N THR A 5 -43.13 -16.05 -21.28
CA THR A 5 -43.17 -15.62 -22.68
C THR A 5 -42.37 -14.32 -22.84
N PRO A 6 -41.18 -14.33 -23.49
CA PRO A 6 -40.37 -13.13 -23.65
C PRO A 6 -41.04 -12.14 -24.62
N LYS A 7 -41.40 -10.95 -24.13
CA LYS A 7 -41.84 -9.83 -24.98
C LYS A 7 -40.63 -9.04 -25.44
N ALA A 8 -40.22 -9.21 -26.69
CA ALA A 8 -39.11 -8.47 -27.29
C ALA A 8 -39.39 -6.96 -27.46
N ALA A 9 -40.65 -6.55 -27.57
CA ALA A 9 -41.07 -5.21 -27.98
C ALA A 9 -41.00 -4.10 -26.89
N GLY A 10 -40.40 -4.36 -25.73
CA GLY A 10 -40.32 -3.38 -24.64
C GLY A 10 -39.12 -3.56 -23.71
N VAL A 11 -38.14 -4.37 -24.11
CA VAL A 11 -36.98 -4.68 -23.26
C VAL A 11 -36.02 -3.49 -23.18
N LEU A 12 -35.92 -2.70 -24.26
CA LEU A 12 -35.03 -1.55 -24.37
C LEU A 12 -35.75 -0.41 -25.10
N SER A 13 -35.90 0.73 -24.44
CA SER A 13 -36.36 1.97 -25.07
C SER A 13 -35.23 2.61 -25.87
N SER A 14 -35.53 3.25 -26.99
CA SER A 14 -34.55 3.96 -27.83
C SER A 14 -33.77 5.00 -27.03
N THR A 15 -34.40 5.66 -26.05
CA THR A 15 -33.77 6.63 -25.16
C THR A 15 -32.77 5.98 -24.19
N THR A 16 -33.08 4.78 -23.70
CA THR A 16 -32.19 3.99 -22.84
C THR A 16 -30.99 3.49 -23.64
N ALA A 17 -31.21 3.11 -24.90
CA ALA A 17 -30.13 2.68 -25.78
C ALA A 17 -29.17 3.83 -26.11
N THR A 18 -29.68 5.02 -26.45
CA THR A 18 -28.83 6.20 -26.74
C THR A 18 -28.12 6.73 -25.51
N SER A 19 -28.75 6.73 -24.34
CA SER A 19 -28.08 7.13 -23.10
C SER A 19 -26.99 6.12 -22.70
N ALA A 20 -27.23 4.82 -22.89
CA ALA A 20 -26.22 3.79 -22.70
C ALA A 20 -25.04 3.99 -23.66
N ILE A 21 -25.29 4.25 -24.95
CA ILE A 21 -24.23 4.56 -25.93
C ILE A 21 -23.45 5.81 -25.49
N ALA A 22 -24.12 6.90 -25.10
CA ALA A 22 -23.45 8.11 -24.63
C ALA A 22 -22.59 7.86 -23.38
N SER A 23 -23.04 6.97 -22.49
CA SER A 23 -22.28 6.60 -21.30
C SER A 23 -21.03 5.75 -21.60
N LEU A 24 -21.06 4.96 -22.68
CA LEU A 24 -19.98 4.07 -23.11
C LEU A 24 -19.04 4.70 -24.15
N SER A 25 -19.45 5.80 -24.78
CA SER A 25 -18.61 6.57 -25.71
C SER A 25 -17.37 7.15 -25.02
N PRO A 26 -16.29 7.44 -25.77
CA PRO A 26 -15.12 8.16 -25.27
C PRO A 26 -15.50 9.46 -24.55
N GLY A 27 -15.21 9.52 -23.24
CA GLY A 27 -15.57 10.66 -22.37
C GLY A 27 -16.94 10.54 -21.67
N GLY A 28 -17.68 9.45 -21.91
CA GLY A 28 -18.92 9.12 -21.22
C GLY A 28 -18.71 8.66 -19.77
N VAL A 29 -19.74 8.78 -18.95
CA VAL A 29 -19.67 8.52 -17.49
C VAL A 29 -19.21 7.12 -17.09
N LEU A 30 -19.43 6.11 -17.95
CA LEU A 30 -19.01 4.72 -17.69
C LEU A 30 -17.69 4.37 -18.37
N MET A 31 -17.33 5.08 -19.44
CA MET A 31 -15.96 5.05 -19.93
C MET A 31 -15.07 5.92 -19.03
N GLN A 32 -14.96 5.51 -17.76
CA GLN A 32 -13.71 5.77 -17.05
C GLN A 32 -12.63 5.22 -17.97
N THR A 33 -11.78 6.11 -18.46
CA THR A 33 -10.63 5.75 -19.27
C THR A 33 -10.00 4.52 -18.65
N VAL A 34 -10.07 3.39 -19.34
CA VAL A 34 -9.45 2.12 -18.95
C VAL A 34 -7.93 2.25 -19.16
N GLY A 35 -7.37 3.35 -18.66
CA GLY A 35 -5.98 3.75 -18.63
C GLY A 35 -5.42 3.60 -17.22
N GLN A 36 -5.96 2.69 -16.40
CA GLN A 36 -5.24 2.24 -15.20
C GLN A 36 -4.15 1.20 -15.52
N GLN A 37 -3.91 0.87 -16.80
CA GLN A 37 -2.83 -0.01 -17.22
C GLN A 37 -1.71 0.73 -17.94
N SER A 38 -1.16 1.76 -17.31
CA SER A 38 0.20 2.23 -17.65
C SER A 38 0.97 2.80 -16.45
N ILE A 39 0.49 2.60 -15.21
CA ILE A 39 1.28 2.97 -14.01
C ILE A 39 2.59 2.17 -13.99
N ASN A 40 2.57 0.91 -14.43
CA ASN A 40 3.77 0.07 -14.55
C ASN A 40 4.70 0.43 -15.73
N GLN A 41 4.24 1.24 -16.70
CA GLN A 41 5.05 1.63 -17.86
C GLN A 41 5.70 3.03 -17.73
N MET A 42 5.34 3.82 -16.71
CA MET A 42 5.92 5.15 -16.49
C MET A 42 7.02 5.19 -15.42
N VAL A 43 7.28 4.10 -14.70
CA VAL A 43 8.37 4.06 -13.71
C VAL A 43 9.62 3.46 -14.37
N PRO A 44 10.73 4.19 -14.46
CA PRO A 44 11.98 3.67 -15.00
C PRO A 44 12.38 2.35 -14.31
N THR A 45 12.92 1.40 -15.06
CA THR A 45 13.32 0.08 -14.54
C THR A 45 14.30 0.17 -13.38
N ASP A 46 15.13 1.22 -13.35
CA ASP A 46 16.06 1.51 -12.26
C ASP A 46 15.33 1.82 -10.94
N ILE A 47 14.24 2.59 -11.01
CA ILE A 47 13.41 2.94 -9.85
C ILE A 47 12.65 1.71 -9.34
N GLN A 48 12.17 0.84 -10.25
CA GLN A 48 11.55 -0.42 -9.85
C GLN A 48 12.55 -1.35 -9.15
N GLY A 49 13.79 -1.44 -9.64
CA GLY A 49 14.85 -2.22 -9.01
C GLY A 49 15.19 -1.71 -7.61
N GLU A 50 15.34 -0.39 -7.46
CA GLU A 50 15.60 0.25 -6.17
C GLU A 50 14.43 0.06 -5.19
N LEU A 51 13.18 0.21 -5.67
CA LEU A 51 11.97 -0.06 -4.88
C LEU A 51 11.94 -1.51 -4.39
N LYS A 52 12.23 -2.48 -5.26
CA LYS A 52 12.29 -3.90 -4.90
C LYS A 52 13.32 -4.16 -3.80
N HIS A 53 14.52 -3.57 -3.92
CA HIS A 53 15.55 -3.69 -2.89
C HIS A 53 15.09 -3.07 -1.56
N LEU A 54 14.41 -1.92 -1.58
CA LEU A 54 13.83 -1.31 -0.38
C LEU A 54 12.81 -2.23 0.28
N TYR A 55 11.92 -2.85 -0.50
CA TYR A 55 10.93 -3.79 0.03
C TYR A 55 11.56 -5.03 0.66
N ILE A 56 12.57 -5.63 0.01
CA ILE A 56 13.26 -6.80 0.56
C ILE A 56 13.95 -6.43 1.88
N ALA A 57 14.73 -5.35 1.89
CA ALA A 57 15.44 -4.90 3.08
C ALA A 57 14.49 -4.50 4.23
N ALA A 58 13.41 -3.76 3.93
CA ALA A 58 12.40 -3.42 4.91
C ALA A 58 11.68 -4.67 5.44
N GLY A 59 11.35 -5.61 4.56
CA GLY A 59 10.73 -6.89 4.92
C GLY A 59 11.59 -7.70 5.86
N GLU A 60 12.90 -7.77 5.62
CA GLU A 60 13.84 -8.46 6.52
C GLU A 60 13.92 -7.77 7.89
N LEU A 61 14.07 -6.44 7.92
CA LEU A 61 14.10 -5.67 9.17
C LEU A 61 12.81 -5.86 9.97
N LEU A 62 11.66 -5.78 9.31
CA LEU A 62 10.36 -6.00 9.93
C LEU A 62 10.21 -7.43 10.41
N ARG A 63 10.65 -8.43 9.64
CA ARG A 63 10.65 -9.84 10.09
C ARG A 63 11.47 -10.02 11.36
N HIS A 64 12.66 -9.41 11.43
CA HIS A 64 13.50 -9.44 12.62
C HIS A 64 12.85 -8.69 13.80
N PHE A 65 12.19 -7.58 13.55
CA PHE A 65 11.40 -6.86 14.56
C PHE A 65 10.27 -7.73 15.12
N TRP A 66 9.44 -8.31 14.25
CA TRP A 66 8.32 -9.16 14.63
C TRP A 66 8.77 -10.43 15.35
N SER A 67 9.93 -10.99 15.00
CA SER A 67 10.52 -12.14 15.71
C SER A 67 10.87 -11.86 17.18
N CYS A 68 10.92 -10.58 17.58
CA CYS A 68 11.13 -10.21 18.98
C CYS A 68 9.83 -10.23 19.80
N PHE A 69 8.68 -10.50 19.18
CA PHE A 69 7.41 -10.59 19.89
C PHE A 69 6.95 -12.05 19.97
N PRO A 70 6.45 -12.51 21.14
CA PRO A 70 6.31 -11.77 22.39
C PRO A 70 7.65 -11.54 23.13
N VAL A 71 7.83 -10.35 23.68
CA VAL A 71 9.07 -9.92 24.35
C VAL A 71 9.11 -10.52 25.76
N ASN A 72 9.51 -11.79 25.86
CA ASN A 72 9.47 -12.56 27.11
C ASN A 72 10.81 -12.62 27.85
N THR A 73 11.90 -12.17 27.23
CA THR A 73 13.25 -12.21 27.82
C THR A 73 13.93 -10.84 27.74
N PRO A 74 14.84 -10.51 28.67
CA PRO A 74 15.58 -9.24 28.63
C PRO A 74 16.40 -9.08 27.35
N PHE A 75 16.88 -10.18 26.77
CA PHE A 75 17.54 -10.16 25.46
C PHE A 75 16.62 -9.67 24.34
N LEU A 76 15.36 -10.13 24.30
CA LEU A 76 14.38 -9.68 23.31
C LEU A 76 14.00 -8.21 23.55
N GLU A 77 14.00 -7.71 24.79
CA GLU A 77 13.74 -6.30 25.10
C GLU A 77 14.82 -5.36 24.53
N GLU A 78 16.08 -5.72 24.74
CA GLU A 78 17.20 -4.97 24.20
C GLU A 78 17.19 -5.05 22.67
N LYS A 79 16.93 -6.25 22.12
CA LYS A 79 16.86 -6.48 20.67
C LYS A 79 15.75 -5.69 20.01
N VAL A 80 14.53 -5.65 20.59
CA VAL A 80 13.41 -4.91 20.00
C VAL A 80 13.65 -3.39 20.06
N THR A 81 14.29 -2.90 21.12
CA THR A 81 14.69 -1.49 21.25
C THR A 81 15.74 -1.12 20.21
N LYS A 82 16.78 -1.94 20.04
CA LYS A 82 17.79 -1.78 18.98
C LYS A 82 17.15 -1.85 17.59
N MET A 83 16.20 -2.76 17.39
CA MET A 83 15.52 -2.93 16.11
C MET A 83 14.68 -1.71 15.76
N LYS A 84 13.98 -1.09 16.72
CA LYS A 84 13.29 0.18 16.52
C LYS A 84 14.24 1.26 16.00
N THR A 85 15.42 1.41 16.62
CA THR A 85 16.45 2.36 16.15
C THR A 85 16.95 2.03 14.74
N ASN A 86 17.09 0.74 14.41
CA ASN A 86 17.48 0.32 13.06
C ASN A 86 16.42 0.64 12.01
N LEU A 87 15.13 0.46 12.33
CA LEU A 87 14.02 0.85 11.46
C LEU A 87 14.03 2.37 11.19
N GLU A 88 14.23 3.19 12.23
CA GLU A 88 14.31 4.65 12.09
C GLU A 88 15.50 5.07 11.23
N ARG A 89 16.66 4.47 11.45
CA ARG A 89 17.85 4.71 10.62
C ARG A 89 17.61 4.31 9.17
N PHE A 90 16.99 3.16 8.92
CA PHE A 90 16.66 2.73 7.56
C PHE A 90 15.70 3.71 6.87
N GLN A 91 14.66 4.18 7.57
CA GLN A 91 13.75 5.19 7.02
C GLN A 91 14.48 6.48 6.67
N MET A 92 15.32 7.02 7.57
CA MET A 92 16.03 8.28 7.31
C MET A 92 17.09 8.17 6.22
N THR A 93 17.78 7.02 6.12
CA THR A 93 18.94 6.87 5.22
C THR A 93 18.60 6.28 3.87
N LYS A 94 17.49 5.52 3.75
CA LYS A 94 17.11 4.82 2.53
C LYS A 94 15.74 5.24 2.02
N LEU A 95 14.72 5.24 2.89
CA LEU A 95 13.34 5.52 2.48
C LEU A 95 13.12 6.99 2.10
N ARG A 96 13.53 7.95 2.95
CA ARG A 96 13.35 9.38 2.65
C ARG A 96 14.12 9.84 1.41
N PRO A 97 15.41 9.50 1.23
CA PRO A 97 16.12 9.89 0.00
C PRO A 97 15.49 9.32 -1.26
N PHE A 98 14.93 8.11 -1.18
CA PHE A 98 14.20 7.51 -2.28
C PHE A 98 12.87 8.21 -2.58
N GLN A 99 12.12 8.61 -1.56
CA GLN A 99 10.91 9.43 -1.73
C GLN A 99 11.21 10.79 -2.36
N GLU A 100 12.24 11.48 -1.88
CA GLU A 100 12.68 12.75 -2.47
C GLU A 100 13.10 12.57 -3.94
N LYS A 101 13.78 11.46 -4.27
CA LYS A 101 14.15 11.12 -5.65
C LYS A 101 12.93 10.91 -6.54
N ILE A 102 11.93 10.17 -6.08
CA ILE A 102 10.66 9.95 -6.79
C ILE A 102 9.91 11.27 -7.00
N GLN A 103 9.82 12.09 -5.95
CA GLN A 103 9.11 13.36 -5.99
C GLN A 103 9.75 14.33 -6.99
N ARG A 104 11.08 14.39 -7.06
CA ARG A 104 11.82 15.18 -8.06
C ARG A 104 11.59 14.72 -9.50
N GLN A 105 11.31 13.43 -9.69
CA GLN A 105 11.06 12.84 -11.01
C GLN A 105 9.58 12.87 -11.41
N TYR A 106 8.70 13.50 -10.62
CA TYR A 106 7.24 13.53 -10.83
C TYR A 106 6.62 12.14 -11.01
N LEU A 107 7.25 11.12 -10.43
CA LEU A 107 6.75 9.75 -10.51
C LEU A 107 5.64 9.55 -9.47
N SER A 108 4.51 8.99 -9.89
CA SER A 108 3.38 8.66 -9.01
C SER A 108 3.59 7.36 -8.21
N THR A 109 4.84 6.91 -8.05
CA THR A 109 5.18 5.70 -7.30
C THR A 109 4.82 5.90 -5.83
N ASN A 110 3.82 5.17 -5.36
CA ASN A 110 3.34 5.25 -3.98
C ASN A 110 4.26 4.46 -3.04
N VAL A 111 5.09 5.16 -2.28
CA VAL A 111 5.92 4.60 -1.19
C VAL A 111 5.14 4.50 0.13
N SER A 112 3.90 5.00 0.16
CA SER A 112 3.02 5.03 1.34
C SER A 112 2.86 3.67 2.01
N HIS A 113 2.79 2.59 1.23
CA HIS A 113 2.66 1.24 1.77
C HIS A 113 3.87 0.84 2.64
N LEU A 114 5.10 1.20 2.25
CA LEU A 114 6.28 0.94 3.10
C LEU A 114 6.19 1.75 4.40
N GLU A 115 5.75 3.01 4.33
CA GLU A 115 5.55 3.84 5.52
C GLU A 115 4.53 3.22 6.48
N ASP A 116 3.40 2.74 5.96
CA ASP A 116 2.36 2.08 6.75
C ASP A 116 2.89 0.82 7.47
N MET A 117 3.76 0.04 6.80
CA MET A 117 4.42 -1.11 7.40
C MET A 117 5.31 -0.71 8.58
N PHE A 118 6.13 0.35 8.43
CA PHE A 118 6.95 0.86 9.53
C PHE A 118 6.10 1.46 10.65
N GLN A 119 5.06 2.23 10.32
CA GLN A 119 4.16 2.83 11.29
C GLN A 119 3.45 1.77 12.14
N THR A 120 3.05 0.66 11.52
CA THR A 120 2.47 -0.49 12.23
C THR A 120 3.46 -1.08 13.23
N ALA A 121 4.73 -1.25 12.85
CA ALA A 121 5.77 -1.73 13.75
C ALA A 121 5.99 -0.76 14.93
N TYR A 122 6.06 0.55 14.67
CA TYR A 122 6.21 1.56 15.72
C TYR A 122 5.04 1.59 16.68
N ASN A 123 3.81 1.46 16.18
CA ASN A 123 2.63 1.41 17.03
C ASN A 123 2.69 0.19 17.97
N LYS A 124 3.07 -1.00 17.46
CA LYS A 124 3.25 -2.18 18.32
C LYS A 124 4.36 -2.00 19.35
N PHE A 125 5.48 -1.39 18.97
CA PHE A 125 6.55 -1.06 19.93
C PHE A 125 6.06 -0.09 21.01
N HIS A 126 5.36 0.97 20.62
CA HIS A 126 4.84 1.98 21.55
C HIS A 126 3.85 1.36 22.56
N ILE A 127 2.89 0.56 22.09
CA ILE A 127 1.94 -0.16 22.96
C ILE A 127 2.70 -1.05 23.96
N TRP A 128 3.69 -1.80 23.48
CA TRP A 128 4.51 -2.65 24.36
C TRP A 128 5.29 -1.83 25.39
N GLN A 129 5.94 -0.73 24.97
CA GLN A 129 6.72 0.13 25.84
C GLN A 129 5.85 0.78 26.93
N THR A 130 4.68 1.29 26.57
CA THR A 130 3.73 1.90 27.51
C THR A 130 3.23 0.87 28.54
N ARG A 131 2.85 -0.33 28.09
CA ARG A 131 2.45 -1.43 29.00
C ARG A 131 3.59 -1.83 29.94
N ARG A 132 4.83 -1.77 29.49
CA ARG A 132 6.01 -2.03 30.34
C ARG A 132 6.19 -0.96 31.40
N MET A 133 6.05 0.32 31.05
CA MET A 133 6.18 1.42 32.01
C MET A 133 5.12 1.33 33.12
N MET A 134 3.89 0.96 32.76
CA MET A 134 2.81 0.73 33.73
C MET A 134 3.05 -0.44 34.69
N ARG A 135 3.86 -1.44 34.31
CA ARG A 135 4.23 -2.58 35.19
C ARG A 135 5.37 -2.26 36.16
N LYS A 136 6.06 -1.14 35.97
CA LYS A 136 7.19 -0.70 36.81
C LYS A 136 6.79 0.37 37.83
N THR A 137 5.53 0.80 37.84
CA THR A 137 4.91 1.67 38.85
C THR A 137 4.07 0.81 39.77
#